data_AF-A0A517RES6-F1
#
_entry.id   AF-A0A517RES6-F1
#
_cell.length_a   1.000
_cell.length_b   1.000
_cell.length_c   1.000
_cell.angle_alpha   90.00
_cell.angle_beta   90.00
_cell.angle_gamma   90.00
#
_symmetry.space_group_name_H-M   'P 1'
#
loop_
_entity.id
_entity.type
_entity.pdbx_description
1 polymer ?
#
loop_
_entity_poly.entity_id
_entity_poly.type
_entity_poly.pdbx_seq_one_letter_code
_entity_poly.pdbx_strand_id
1 'polypeptide(L)'
;MVRFRFAFILILGLLFIVGCGRSTSPPKASEPMNPEEAALDIVTAIYTISARVNEAGPQNWESLEAYAKTLQSPAQKDALDAIQKIKSLDYQVTWGINMKTIKDQGANASEFVILESPDGQLKSTFGGVIIKADPAVNSEEVKPEEPVFEPNRKKTKETETTTE
;
A
#
# COMPACT_ATOMS: atom_id res chain seq x y z
N MET A 1 55.42 24.78 -24.54
CA MET A 1 54.87 25.90 -25.32
C MET A 1 53.64 25.38 -26.06
N VAL A 2 52.48 25.94 -25.72
CA VAL A 2 51.19 25.76 -26.37
C VAL A 2 51.32 25.92 -27.89
N ARG A 3 50.65 25.09 -28.69
CA ARG A 3 49.84 25.55 -29.85
C ARG A 3 49.16 24.40 -30.62
N PHE A 4 47.83 24.44 -30.57
CA PHE A 4 46.89 24.17 -31.66
C PHE A 4 46.81 22.77 -32.25
N ARG A 5 45.86 21.96 -31.74
CA ARG A 5 44.92 21.16 -32.55
C ARG A 5 43.57 21.02 -31.84
N PHE A 6 42.86 22.13 -31.68
CA PHE A 6 41.42 22.15 -31.35
C PHE A 6 40.65 22.58 -32.60
N ALA A 7 40.34 21.63 -33.47
CA ALA A 7 39.36 21.81 -34.53
C ALA A 7 39.18 20.44 -35.17
N PHE A 8 38.22 19.62 -34.72
CA PHE A 8 37.56 18.55 -35.50
C PHE A 8 36.51 17.76 -34.68
N ILE A 9 35.90 18.34 -33.63
CA ILE A 9 34.82 17.68 -32.86
C ILE A 9 33.65 18.66 -32.66
N LEU A 10 33.18 19.28 -33.74
CA LEU A 10 31.99 20.18 -33.69
C LEU A 10 31.00 19.98 -34.84
N ILE A 11 31.07 18.86 -35.60
CA ILE A 11 30.15 18.62 -36.73
C ILE A 11 29.57 17.20 -36.68
N LEU A 12 29.06 16.79 -35.52
CA LEU A 12 28.15 15.64 -35.37
C LEU A 12 27.00 16.00 -34.41
N GLY A 13 26.56 17.26 -34.46
CA GLY A 13 25.58 17.85 -33.55
C GLY A 13 24.31 18.34 -34.21
N LEU A 14 23.90 17.77 -35.35
CA LEU A 14 22.68 18.19 -36.04
C LEU A 14 21.96 16.97 -36.62
N LEU A 15 20.67 16.87 -36.26
CA LEU A 15 19.63 16.00 -36.84
C LEU A 15 19.36 14.66 -36.14
N PHE A 16 18.96 14.70 -34.87
CA PHE A 16 18.01 13.74 -34.30
C PHE A 16 17.10 14.44 -33.25
N ILE A 17 16.33 15.44 -33.69
CA ILE A 17 15.10 15.86 -32.98
C ILE A 17 13.94 15.18 -33.71
N VAL A 18 13.86 13.86 -33.55
CA VAL A 18 12.63 13.11 -33.84
C VAL A 18 11.74 13.28 -32.61
N GLY A 19 10.51 13.71 -32.84
CA GLY A 19 9.59 14.17 -31.81
C GLY A 19 9.40 13.23 -30.63
N CYS A 20 9.54 13.80 -29.42
CA CYS A 20 8.66 13.49 -28.30
C CYS A 20 7.68 14.66 -28.25
N GLY A 21 6.40 14.51 -28.55
CA GLY A 21 5.54 13.51 -27.93
C GLY A 21 4.77 14.24 -26.84
N ARG A 22 3.53 14.61 -27.16
CA ARG A 22 2.43 15.03 -26.27
C ARG A 22 2.82 15.70 -24.96
N SER A 23 2.52 17.00 -24.86
CA SER A 23 2.34 17.68 -23.58
C SER A 23 1.23 16.94 -22.80
N THR A 24 1.62 15.96 -22.00
CA THR A 24 0.78 15.45 -20.93
C THR A 24 0.66 16.59 -19.96
N SER A 25 -0.57 17.09 -19.75
CA SER A 25 -0.87 18.06 -18.72
C SER A 25 -0.11 17.70 -17.44
N PRO A 26 0.51 18.67 -16.75
CA PRO A 26 1.18 18.40 -15.48
C PRO A 26 0.20 17.64 -14.59
N PRO A 27 0.65 16.58 -13.89
CA PRO A 27 -0.22 15.84 -12.99
C PRO A 27 -0.90 16.86 -12.09
N LYS A 28 -2.23 16.80 -12.09
CA LYS A 28 -3.09 17.64 -11.25
C LYS A 28 -2.46 17.64 -9.87
N ALA A 29 -1.98 18.81 -9.43
CA ALA A 29 -1.28 18.94 -8.16
C ALA A 29 -2.15 18.29 -7.10
N SER A 30 -1.67 17.16 -6.57
CA SER A 30 -2.30 16.48 -5.44
C SER A 30 -2.48 17.52 -4.36
N GLU A 31 -3.68 17.62 -3.80
CA GLU A 31 -3.92 18.52 -2.67
C GLU A 31 -2.83 18.30 -1.61
N PRO A 32 -2.36 19.37 -0.94
CA PRO A 32 -1.32 19.25 0.06
C PRO A 32 -1.76 18.21 1.10
N MET A 33 -0.97 17.15 1.23
CA MET A 33 -1.26 16.03 2.12
C MET A 33 -1.42 16.56 3.55
N ASN A 34 -2.52 16.19 4.20
CA ASN A 34 -2.78 16.58 5.59
C ASN A 34 -1.61 16.09 6.46
N PRO A 35 -1.09 16.90 7.40
CA PRO A 35 0.02 16.50 8.25
C PRO A 35 -0.25 15.24 9.11
N GLU A 36 -1.50 14.86 9.35
CA GLU A 36 -1.85 13.55 9.94
C GLU A 36 -1.66 12.40 8.95
N GLU A 37 -2.19 12.54 7.73
CA GLU A 37 -2.00 11.58 6.64
C GLU A 37 -0.52 11.38 6.33
N ALA A 38 0.29 12.44 6.38
CA ALA A 38 1.73 12.36 6.21
C ALA A 38 2.41 11.52 7.30
N ALA A 39 2.00 11.70 8.55
CA ALA A 39 2.52 10.89 9.65
C ALA A 39 2.06 9.43 9.54
N LEU A 40 0.81 9.21 9.13
CA LEU A 40 0.25 7.89 8.90
C LEU A 40 1.02 7.15 7.79
N ASP A 41 1.31 7.83 6.68
CA ASP A 41 2.10 7.28 5.57
C ASP A 41 3.50 6.82 6.03
N ILE A 42 4.19 7.69 6.79
CA ILE A 42 5.52 7.37 7.34
C ILE A 42 5.44 6.16 8.28
N VAL A 43 4.49 6.15 9.23
CA VAL A 43 4.33 5.06 10.19
C VAL A 43 4.01 3.74 9.47
N THR A 44 3.16 3.77 8.45
CA THR A 44 2.86 2.61 7.61
C THR A 44 4.08 2.10 6.86
N ALA A 45 4.88 3.01 6.29
CA ALA A 45 6.09 2.64 5.57
C ALA A 45 7.08 1.93 6.49
N ILE A 46 7.38 2.50 7.67
CA ILE A 46 8.32 1.88 8.61
C ILE A 46 7.78 0.56 9.18
N TYR A 47 6.47 0.45 9.44
CA TYR A 47 5.84 -0.79 9.86
C TYR A 47 6.07 -1.86 8.80
N THR A 48 5.71 -1.55 7.56
CA THR A 48 5.76 -2.50 6.44
C THR A 48 7.19 -2.93 6.12
N ILE A 49 8.15 -1.99 6.14
CA ILE A 49 9.57 -2.33 5.91
C ILE A 49 10.10 -3.17 7.08
N SER A 50 9.81 -2.81 8.33
CA SER A 50 10.24 -3.60 9.49
C SER A 50 9.70 -5.03 9.43
N ALA A 51 8.44 -5.19 9.00
CA ALA A 51 7.81 -6.50 8.83
C ALA A 51 8.48 -7.31 7.72
N ARG A 52 8.84 -6.67 6.61
CA ARG A 52 9.54 -7.32 5.48
C ARG A 52 10.95 -7.77 5.86
N VAL A 53 11.66 -6.99 6.66
CA VAL A 53 13.03 -7.31 7.11
C VAL A 53 13.02 -8.45 8.12
N ASN A 54 12.07 -8.45 9.05
CA ASN A 54 12.02 -9.42 10.15
C ASN A 54 11.10 -10.63 9.87
N GLU A 55 10.46 -10.66 8.70
CA GLU A 55 9.39 -11.62 8.32
C GLU A 55 8.15 -11.61 9.24
N ALA A 56 8.09 -10.69 10.21
CA ALA A 56 7.01 -10.49 11.15
C ALA A 56 6.88 -9.00 11.48
N GLY A 57 5.64 -8.52 11.58
CA GLY A 57 5.34 -7.15 11.96
C GLY A 57 5.80 -6.80 13.39
N PRO A 58 5.97 -5.50 13.68
CA PRO A 58 6.25 -5.01 15.01
C PRO A 58 5.15 -5.46 15.98
N GLN A 59 5.51 -5.70 17.24
CA GLN A 59 4.60 -6.25 18.26
C GLN A 59 3.91 -5.17 19.09
N ASN A 60 4.48 -3.97 19.10
CA ASN A 60 4.05 -2.82 19.87
C ASN A 60 4.80 -1.57 19.38
N TRP A 61 4.45 -0.42 19.95
CA TRP A 61 5.12 0.84 19.66
C TRP A 61 6.62 0.80 19.96
N GLU A 62 7.04 0.19 21.07
CA GLU A 62 8.45 0.12 21.45
C GLU A 62 9.31 -0.60 20.39
N SER A 63 8.78 -1.69 19.82
CA SER A 63 9.45 -2.43 18.75
C SER A 63 9.53 -1.63 17.45
N LEU A 64 8.50 -0.84 17.12
CA LEU A 64 8.50 0.04 15.96
C LEU A 64 9.45 1.22 16.13
N GLU A 65 9.49 1.82 17.32
CA GLU A 65 10.45 2.87 17.69
C GLU A 65 11.89 2.36 17.69
N ALA A 66 12.11 1.13 18.15
CA ALA A 66 13.42 0.48 18.09
C ALA A 66 13.89 0.34 16.64
N TYR A 67 12.99 -0.07 15.74
CA TYR A 67 13.30 -0.11 14.30
C TYR A 67 13.57 1.30 13.74
N ALA A 68 12.70 2.28 14.04
CA ALA A 68 12.89 3.66 13.59
C ALA A 68 14.25 4.24 14.03
N LYS A 69 14.72 3.91 15.24
CA LYS A 69 16.04 4.32 15.75
C LYS A 69 17.22 3.74 14.95
N THR A 70 17.03 2.65 14.20
CA THR A 70 18.08 2.08 13.33
C THR A 70 18.25 2.82 12.00
N LEU A 71 17.29 3.67 11.63
CA LEU A 71 17.35 4.47 10.41
C LEU A 71 18.42 5.56 10.53
N GLN A 72 18.93 6.02 9.38
CA GLN A 72 19.86 7.16 9.33
C GLN A 72 19.10 8.48 9.34
N SER A 73 19.72 9.55 9.84
CA SER A 73 19.17 10.90 9.72
C SER A 73 19.11 11.34 8.25
N PRO A 74 18.04 12.04 7.80
CA PRO A 74 16.93 12.57 8.60
C PRO A 74 15.79 11.58 8.90
N ALA A 75 15.69 10.46 8.17
CA ALA A 75 14.57 9.51 8.26
C ALA A 75 14.30 8.99 9.68
N GLN A 76 15.35 8.81 10.48
CA GLN A 76 15.21 8.47 11.91
C GLN A 76 14.34 9.45 12.68
N LYS A 77 14.58 10.76 12.49
CA LYS A 77 13.85 11.83 13.18
C LYS A 77 12.42 11.89 12.69
N ASP A 78 12.22 11.86 11.37
CA ASP A 78 10.89 11.92 10.76
C ASP A 78 10.02 10.73 11.20
N ALA A 79 10.60 9.52 11.27
CA ALA A 79 9.91 8.33 11.75
C ALA A 79 9.51 8.44 13.23
N LEU A 80 10.40 8.91 14.10
CA LEU A 80 10.09 9.07 15.52
C LEU A 80 9.03 10.15 15.77
N ASP A 81 9.13 11.28 15.07
CA ASP A 81 8.17 12.37 15.16
C ASP A 81 6.78 11.90 14.65
N ALA A 82 6.74 11.12 13.57
CA ALA A 82 5.50 10.52 13.04
C ALA A 82 4.89 9.49 14.00
N ILE A 83 5.70 8.59 14.58
CA ILE A 83 5.23 7.63 15.60
C ILE A 83 4.63 8.37 16.78
N GLN A 84 5.30 9.40 17.30
CA GLN A 84 4.81 10.16 18.44
C GLN A 84 3.46 10.82 18.11
N LYS A 85 3.33 11.37 16.90
CA LYS A 85 2.08 11.97 16.45
C LYS A 85 0.94 10.96 16.39
N ILE A 86 1.14 9.82 15.73
CA ILE A 86 0.10 8.78 15.62
C ILE A 86 -0.26 8.19 16.99
N LYS A 87 0.71 7.99 17.88
CA LYS A 87 0.46 7.58 19.28
C LYS A 87 -0.42 8.59 20.03
N SER A 88 -0.21 9.89 19.82
CA SER A 88 -1.01 10.93 20.49
C SER A 88 -2.44 11.06 19.99
N LEU A 89 -2.75 10.44 18.85
CA LEU A 89 -4.07 10.46 18.20
C LEU A 89 -4.86 9.16 18.47
N ASP A 90 -4.36 8.27 19.34
CA ASP A 90 -5.03 7.04 19.75
C ASP A 90 -5.46 6.12 18.60
N TYR A 91 -4.63 6.02 17.55
CA TYR A 91 -4.85 5.08 16.46
C TYR A 91 -4.89 3.63 16.97
N GLN A 92 -5.84 2.86 16.45
CA GLN A 92 -5.84 1.41 16.60
C GLN A 92 -4.78 0.83 15.67
N VAL A 93 -3.93 -0.06 16.19
CA VAL A 93 -2.85 -0.69 15.42
C VAL A 93 -2.94 -2.20 15.50
N THR A 94 -2.89 -2.83 14.33
CA THR A 94 -2.80 -4.29 14.21
C THR A 94 -1.33 -4.69 14.32
N TRP A 95 -0.96 -5.32 15.43
CA TRP A 95 0.41 -5.74 15.69
C TRP A 95 0.69 -7.17 15.21
N GLY A 96 1.97 -7.47 14.98
CA GLY A 96 2.47 -8.83 14.84
C GLY A 96 2.01 -9.59 13.60
N ILE A 97 1.74 -8.88 12.51
CA ILE A 97 1.35 -9.52 11.24
C ILE A 97 2.43 -10.50 10.77
N ASN A 98 2.03 -11.75 10.58
CA ASN A 98 2.92 -12.78 10.07
C ASN A 98 2.95 -12.74 8.53
N MET A 99 4.09 -12.33 7.96
CA MET A 99 4.22 -12.21 6.51
C MET A 99 4.16 -13.55 5.80
N LYS A 100 4.59 -14.64 6.46
CA LYS A 100 4.50 -15.98 5.90
C LYS A 100 3.05 -16.40 5.72
N THR A 101 2.19 -16.11 6.71
CA THR A 101 0.75 -16.40 6.63
C THR A 101 0.08 -15.66 5.47
N ILE A 102 0.40 -14.37 5.26
CA ILE A 102 -0.13 -13.59 4.13
C ILE A 102 0.29 -14.21 2.79
N LYS A 103 1.58 -14.57 2.66
CA LYS A 103 2.12 -15.19 1.44
C LYS A 103 1.49 -16.57 1.17
N ASP A 104 1.40 -17.42 2.18
CA ASP A 104 0.90 -18.81 2.06
C ASP A 104 -0.60 -18.83 1.69
N GLN A 105 -1.36 -17.83 2.12
CA GLN A 105 -2.79 -17.69 1.80
C GLN A 105 -3.05 -17.04 0.43
N GLY A 106 -2.00 -16.55 -0.26
CA GLY A 106 -2.16 -15.77 -1.49
C GLY A 106 -2.96 -14.48 -1.31
N ALA A 107 -3.08 -13.99 -0.07
CA ALA A 107 -3.88 -12.82 0.28
C ALA A 107 -3.17 -11.53 -0.15
N ASN A 108 -3.94 -10.52 -0.54
CA ASN A 108 -3.35 -9.25 -0.98
C ASN A 108 -2.96 -8.42 0.25
N ALA A 109 -1.71 -7.98 0.32
CA ALA A 109 -1.20 -7.11 1.38
C ALA A 109 -2.06 -5.84 1.59
N SER A 110 -2.67 -5.32 0.52
CA SER A 110 -3.56 -4.15 0.59
C SER A 110 -4.89 -4.41 1.28
N GLU A 111 -5.27 -5.66 1.53
CA GLU A 111 -6.51 -6.02 2.24
C GLU A 111 -6.34 -5.98 3.77
N PHE A 112 -5.09 -5.94 4.26
CA PHE A 112 -4.81 -5.96 5.69
C PHE A 112 -4.65 -4.54 6.24
N VAL A 113 -5.63 -4.07 7.01
CA VAL A 113 -5.56 -2.80 7.73
C VAL A 113 -4.62 -2.93 8.93
N ILE A 114 -3.63 -2.05 8.99
CA ILE A 114 -2.59 -2.01 10.03
C ILE A 114 -2.74 -0.85 10.99
N LEU A 115 -3.29 0.27 10.53
CA LEU A 115 -3.58 1.43 11.35
C LEU A 115 -4.98 1.95 11.00
N GLU A 116 -5.77 2.28 12.01
CA GLU A 116 -7.10 2.86 11.86
C GLU A 116 -7.27 4.02 12.85
N SER A 117 -7.69 5.18 12.34
CA SER A 117 -7.99 6.35 13.17
C SER A 117 -9.18 6.07 14.10
N PRO A 118 -9.26 6.73 15.27
CA PRO A 118 -10.34 6.49 16.22
C PRO A 118 -11.73 6.83 15.69
N ASP A 119 -11.81 7.73 14.69
CA ASP A 119 -13.04 8.11 14.00
C ASP A 119 -13.34 7.26 12.75
N GLY A 120 -12.46 6.31 12.40
CA GLY A 120 -12.57 5.43 11.24
C GLY A 120 -12.36 6.11 9.89
N GLN A 121 -12.04 7.42 9.84
CA GLN A 121 -11.90 8.16 8.59
C GLN A 121 -10.61 7.87 7.84
N LEU A 122 -9.55 7.50 8.55
CA LEU A 122 -8.25 7.20 7.97
C LEU A 122 -7.84 5.78 8.35
N LYS A 123 -7.67 4.94 7.34
CA LYS A 123 -7.09 3.60 7.50
C LYS A 123 -5.85 3.49 6.67
N SER A 124 -4.87 2.74 7.14
CA SER A 124 -3.70 2.40 6.35
C SER A 124 -3.50 0.90 6.30
N THR A 125 -3.11 0.42 5.12
CA THR A 125 -2.99 -1.01 4.84
C THR A 125 -1.53 -1.44 4.76
N PHE A 126 -1.28 -2.73 4.96
CA PHE A 126 0.04 -3.33 4.82
C PHE A 126 0.60 -3.22 3.38
N GLY A 127 -0.27 -2.96 2.40
CA GLY A 127 0.12 -2.60 1.03
C GLY A 127 0.69 -1.19 0.87
N GLY A 128 0.67 -0.35 1.92
CA GLY A 128 1.10 1.05 1.86
C GLY A 128 0.04 1.99 1.32
N VAL A 129 -1.24 1.62 1.35
CA VAL A 129 -2.35 2.44 0.85
C VAL A 129 -3.05 3.11 2.04
N ILE A 130 -3.30 4.41 1.94
CA ILE A 130 -4.18 5.13 2.85
C ILE A 130 -5.58 5.18 2.24
N ILE A 131 -6.55 4.65 2.98
CA ILE A 131 -7.98 4.66 2.64
C ILE A 131 -8.62 5.79 3.43
N LYS A 132 -9.31 6.68 2.74
CA LYS A 132 -10.12 7.74 3.33
C LYS A 132 -11.58 7.31 3.28
N ALA A 133 -12.29 7.37 4.40
CA ALA A 133 -13.73 7.22 4.38
C ALA A 133 -14.31 8.42 3.62
N ASP A 134 -15.05 8.15 2.55
CA ASP A 134 -15.84 9.18 1.89
C ASP A 134 -16.91 9.65 2.89
N PRO A 135 -17.07 10.94 3.21
CA PRO A 135 -18.08 11.42 4.17
C PRO A 135 -19.52 11.06 3.75
N ALA A 136 -19.73 10.53 2.54
CA ALA A 136 -21.01 10.06 2.02
C ALA A 136 -21.29 8.56 2.24
N VAL A 137 -20.31 7.74 2.67
CA VAL A 137 -20.50 6.28 2.81
C VAL A 137 -20.57 5.93 4.29
N ASN A 138 -21.73 6.20 4.87
CA ASN A 138 -22.11 5.66 6.15
C ASN A 138 -22.58 4.21 5.93
N SER A 139 -21.79 3.25 6.40
CA SER A 139 -22.22 1.88 6.74
C SER A 139 -23.08 1.15 5.69
N GLU A 140 -22.49 0.62 4.62
CA GLU A 140 -23.05 -0.61 4.03
C GLU A 140 -22.59 -1.80 4.87
N GLU A 141 -23.44 -2.11 5.85
CA GLU A 141 -23.53 -3.39 6.53
C GLU A 141 -23.46 -4.51 5.48
N VAL A 142 -22.29 -5.15 5.36
CA VAL A 142 -22.12 -6.37 4.56
C VAL A 142 -22.96 -7.45 5.24
N LYS A 143 -24.21 -7.53 4.79
CA LYS A 143 -25.14 -8.60 5.12
C LYS A 143 -24.48 -9.91 4.68
N PRO A 144 -24.34 -10.93 5.54
CA PRO A 144 -23.79 -12.21 5.13
C PRO A 144 -24.72 -12.81 4.07
N GLU A 145 -24.24 -12.96 2.84
CA GLU A 145 -24.92 -13.81 1.87
C GLU A 145 -24.93 -15.24 2.42
N GLU A 146 -26.13 -15.78 2.65
CA GLU A 146 -26.31 -17.19 2.98
C GLU A 146 -25.66 -18.06 1.90
N PRO A 147 -24.87 -19.09 2.27
CA PRO A 147 -24.28 -19.99 1.30
C PRO A 147 -25.38 -20.88 0.70
N VAL A 148 -25.76 -20.62 -0.55
CA VAL A 148 -26.57 -21.55 -1.36
C VAL A 148 -25.69 -22.76 -1.70
N PHE A 149 -25.71 -23.76 -0.81
CA PHE A 149 -25.23 -25.10 -1.10
C PHE A 149 -26.29 -25.83 -1.95
N GLU A 150 -26.16 -25.77 -3.27
CA GLU A 150 -26.76 -26.79 -4.15
C GLU A 150 -25.72 -27.89 -4.43
N PRO A 151 -25.89 -29.12 -3.93
CA PRO A 151 -25.00 -30.23 -4.24
C PRO A 151 -25.35 -30.81 -5.61
N ASN A 152 -24.40 -30.67 -6.53
CA ASN A 152 -24.37 -31.34 -7.82
C ASN A 152 -24.21 -32.86 -7.65
N ARG A 153 -25.13 -33.68 -8.22
CA ARG A 153 -24.81 -35.08 -8.57
C ARG A 153 -25.59 -35.60 -9.78
N LYS A 154 -24.85 -35.76 -10.88
CA LYS A 154 -25.15 -36.59 -12.06
C LYS A 154 -25.53 -38.05 -11.69
N LYS A 155 -26.52 -38.65 -12.35
CA LYS A 155 -26.35 -39.81 -13.27
C LYS A 155 -27.69 -40.35 -13.83
N THR A 156 -27.60 -40.67 -15.12
CA THR A 156 -28.48 -41.40 -16.03
C THR A 156 -29.10 -42.70 -15.49
N LYS A 157 -30.38 -42.98 -15.83
CA LYS A 157 -30.82 -44.29 -16.34
C LYS A 157 -32.19 -44.24 -17.03
N GLU A 158 -32.31 -45.13 -18.01
CA GLU A 158 -33.37 -45.31 -19.00
C GLU A 158 -34.70 -45.88 -18.47
N THR A 159 -35.72 -45.77 -19.36
CA THR A 159 -36.75 -46.75 -19.77
C THR A 159 -38.19 -46.68 -19.23
N GLU A 160 -39.09 -46.86 -20.21
CA GLU A 160 -40.47 -47.38 -20.21
C GLU A 160 -41.65 -46.40 -20.18
N THR A 161 -42.09 -46.02 -21.40
CA THR A 161 -43.48 -45.69 -21.73
C THR A 161 -44.15 -46.91 -22.37
N THR A 162 -45.11 -47.52 -21.67
CA THR A 162 -46.27 -48.30 -22.16
C THR A 162 -47.23 -48.33 -20.96
N THR A 163 -48.47 -47.83 -20.98
CA THR A 163 -49.68 -48.43 -21.58
C THR A 163 -50.85 -47.46 -21.34
N GLU A 164 -51.64 -47.14 -22.35
CA GLU A 164 -53.07 -47.52 -22.49
C GLU A 164 -53.57 -47.18 -23.90
#